data_AF-A0A7R9HFV3-F1
#
_entry.id   AF-A0A7R9HFV3-F1
#
_cell.length_a   1.000
_cell.length_b   1.000
_cell.length_c   1.000
_cell.angle_alpha   90.00
_cell.angle_beta   90.00
_cell.angle_gamma   90.00
#
_symmetry.space_group_name_H-M   'P 1'
#
loop_
_entity.id
_entity.type
_entity.pdbx_description
1 polymer ?
#
loop_
_entity_poly.entity_id
_entity_poly.type
_entity_poly.pdbx_seq_one_letter_code
_entity_poly.pdbx_strand_id
1 'polypeptide(L)'
;MAWVCMNRMGRRRSLCASLFLCSATCVAAAFVPQGMNWAEVLLFLVGKLGITSSFGIVYVYTAELYPTVMRSAGVGASSTMARVGAMVAPFAPLLGMHIKALPLLLFGAVALLAGLLALFFPETLGKKLPDTVDEIKKL
;
A
#
# COMPACT_ATOMS: atom_id res chain seq x y z
N MET A 1 10.70 10.35 -5.78
CA MET A 1 9.77 9.80 -6.80
C MET A 1 8.31 9.85 -6.37
N ALA A 2 7.92 9.26 -5.23
CA ALA A 2 6.53 9.29 -4.73
C ALA A 2 5.95 10.71 -4.63
N TRP A 3 6.72 11.68 -4.14
CA TRP A 3 6.27 13.08 -4.00
C TRP A 3 5.95 13.76 -5.34
N VAL A 4 6.75 13.50 -6.39
CA VAL A 4 6.53 14.05 -7.74
C VAL A 4 5.36 13.37 -8.45
N CYS A 5 5.21 12.05 -8.31
CA CYS A 5 4.05 11.31 -8.84
C CYS A 5 2.74 11.74 -8.16
N MET A 6 2.76 11.93 -6.82
CA MET A 6 1.63 12.45 -6.07
C MET A 6 1.19 13.83 -6.56
N ASN A 7 2.15 14.70 -6.91
CA ASN A 7 1.86 16.08 -7.29
C ASN A 7 1.34 16.23 -8.73
N ARG A 8 1.65 15.27 -9.63
CA ARG A 8 1.17 15.32 -11.03
C ARG A 8 -0.05 14.44 -11.33
N MET A 9 -0.22 13.33 -10.62
CA MET A 9 -1.12 12.26 -11.07
C MET A 9 -2.35 12.03 -10.17
N GLY A 10 -2.45 12.75 -9.04
CA GLY A 10 -3.49 12.53 -8.04
C GLY A 10 -3.05 11.52 -6.98
N ARG A 11 -3.44 11.76 -5.72
CA ARG A 11 -3.08 10.90 -4.57
C ARG A 11 -3.69 9.51 -4.65
N ARG A 12 -4.96 9.41 -5.07
CA ARG A 12 -5.67 8.14 -5.28
C ARG A 12 -5.02 7.29 -6.37
N ARG A 13 -4.78 7.87 -7.54
CA ARG A 13 -4.19 7.15 -8.68
C ARG A 13 -2.76 6.71 -8.39
N SER A 14 -1.98 7.53 -7.71
CA SER A 14 -0.62 7.15 -7.28
C SER A 14 -0.64 5.98 -6.30
N LEU A 15 -1.56 5.97 -5.33
CA LEU A 15 -1.70 4.90 -4.34
C LEU A 15 -2.16 3.59 -4.99
N CYS A 16 -3.16 3.65 -5.87
CA CYS A 16 -3.63 2.47 -6.60
C CYS A 16 -2.53 1.92 -7.51
N ALA A 17 -1.85 2.79 -8.28
CA ALA A 17 -0.78 2.39 -9.18
C ALA A 17 0.38 1.72 -8.43
N SER A 18 0.77 2.24 -7.26
CA SER A 18 1.86 1.63 -6.48
C SER A 18 1.47 0.31 -5.84
N LEU A 19 0.21 0.13 -5.41
CA LEU A 19 -0.30 -1.15 -4.91
C LEU A 19 -0.46 -2.19 -6.02
N PHE A 20 -0.95 -1.80 -7.20
CA PHE A 20 -1.01 -2.69 -8.35
C PHE A 20 0.38 -3.08 -8.86
N LEU A 21 1.33 -2.14 -8.90
CA LEU A 21 2.73 -2.45 -9.19
C LEU A 21 3.29 -3.47 -8.20
N CYS A 22 3.10 -3.25 -6.90
CA CYS A 22 3.54 -4.19 -5.87
C CYS A 22 2.93 -5.58 -6.07
N SER A 23 1.61 -5.65 -6.27
CA SER A 23 0.90 -6.91 -6.53
C SER A 23 1.44 -7.62 -7.77
N ALA A 24 1.64 -6.89 -8.87
CA ALA A 24 2.17 -7.45 -10.11
C ALA A 24 3.58 -8.01 -9.92
N THR A 25 4.45 -7.29 -9.19
CA THR A 25 5.80 -7.78 -8.88
C THR A 25 5.81 -9.00 -7.96
N CYS A 26 4.91 -9.09 -6.98
CA CYS A 26 4.78 -10.26 -6.11
C CYS A 26 4.28 -11.49 -6.87
N VAL A 27 3.32 -11.32 -7.79
CA VAL A 27 2.85 -12.42 -8.64
C VAL A 27 3.94 -12.84 -9.63
N ALA A 28 4.62 -11.88 -10.27
CA ALA A 28 5.70 -12.16 -11.21
C ALA A 28 6.87 -12.89 -10.54
N ALA A 29 7.24 -12.50 -9.31
CA ALA A 29 8.27 -13.18 -8.53
C ALA A 29 7.90 -14.64 -8.17
N ALA A 30 6.61 -14.99 -8.13
CA ALA A 30 6.15 -16.35 -7.86
C ALA A 30 6.40 -17.31 -9.04
N PHE A 31 6.51 -16.78 -10.27
CA PHE A 31 6.74 -17.55 -11.49
C PHE A 31 8.22 -17.59 -11.92
N VAL A 32 9.13 -16.98 -11.16
CA VAL A 32 10.55 -16.98 -11.50
C VAL A 32 11.17 -18.36 -11.22
N PRO A 33 11.73 -19.05 -12.23
CA PRO A 33 12.40 -20.32 -12.03
C PRO A 33 13.72 -20.15 -11.27
N GLN A 34 14.07 -21.16 -10.47
CA GLN A 34 15.29 -21.16 -9.66
C GLN A 34 16.54 -21.16 -10.56
N GLY A 35 17.22 -20.02 -10.68
CA GLY A 35 18.40 -19.88 -11.53
C GLY A 35 18.82 -18.44 -11.86
N MET A 36 17.89 -17.47 -11.78
CA MET A 36 18.15 -16.04 -12.03
C MET A 36 18.01 -15.19 -10.75
N ASN A 37 18.98 -15.30 -9.84
CA ASN A 37 18.99 -14.55 -8.58
C ASN A 37 18.84 -13.02 -8.79
N TRP A 38 19.44 -12.49 -9.86
CA TRP A 38 19.37 -11.05 -10.16
C TRP A 38 17.96 -10.58 -10.49
N ALA A 39 17.17 -11.41 -11.19
CA ALA A 39 15.80 -11.06 -11.58
C ALA A 39 14.86 -11.08 -10.37
N GLU A 40 15.02 -12.07 -9.48
CA GLU A 40 14.27 -12.14 -8.23
C GLU A 40 14.54 -10.91 -7.34
N VAL A 41 15.82 -10.54 -7.18
CA VAL A 41 16.21 -9.36 -6.39
C VAL A 41 15.68 -8.06 -7.01
N LEU A 42 15.72 -7.93 -8.34
CA LEU A 42 15.14 -6.78 -9.04
C LEU A 42 13.63 -6.67 -8.81
N LEU A 43 12.89 -7.76 -8.99
CA LEU A 43 11.45 -7.82 -8.74
C LEU A 43 11.13 -7.46 -7.28
N PHE A 44 11.91 -7.99 -6.33
CA PHE A 44 11.75 -7.70 -4.92
C PHE A 44 12.00 -6.23 -4.58
N LEU A 45 13.03 -5.63 -5.17
CA LEU A 45 13.34 -4.21 -5.02
C LEU A 45 12.23 -3.33 -5.59
N VAL A 46 11.71 -3.64 -6.79
CA VAL A 46 10.61 -2.88 -7.40
C VAL A 46 9.35 -2.98 -6.53
N GLY A 47 9.01 -4.18 -6.05
CA GLY A 47 7.88 -4.38 -5.12
C GLY A 47 8.07 -3.60 -3.81
N LYS A 48 9.27 -3.64 -3.22
CA LYS A 48 9.62 -2.89 -2.00
C LYS A 48 9.49 -1.38 -2.21
N LEU A 49 9.90 -0.85 -3.37
CA LEU A 49 9.70 0.55 -3.71
C LEU A 49 8.22 0.91 -3.83
N GLY A 50 7.42 0.03 -4.44
CA GLY A 50 5.97 0.19 -4.57
C GLY A 50 5.24 0.25 -3.22
N ILE A 51 5.54 -0.68 -2.31
CA ILE A 51 4.91 -0.71 -0.98
C ILE A 51 5.34 0.49 -0.12
N THR A 52 6.62 0.88 -0.19
CA THR A 52 7.14 2.03 0.57
C THR A 52 6.51 3.34 0.09
N SER A 53 6.35 3.49 -1.23
CA SER A 53 5.62 4.62 -1.81
C SER A 53 4.16 4.63 -1.37
N SER A 54 3.49 3.48 -1.41
CA SER A 54 2.08 3.36 -0.98
C SER A 54 1.90 3.78 0.48
N PHE A 55 2.79 3.33 1.37
CA PHE A 55 2.74 3.67 2.80
C PHE A 55 2.88 5.17 3.04
N GLY A 56 3.78 5.85 2.31
CA GLY A 56 3.92 7.30 2.36
C GLY A 56 2.67 8.04 1.86
N ILE A 57 2.05 7.58 0.77
CA ILE A 57 0.84 8.20 0.22
C ILE A 57 -0.34 8.03 1.16
N VAL A 58 -0.55 6.84 1.73
CA VAL A 58 -1.59 6.58 2.73
C VAL A 58 -1.42 7.50 3.94
N TYR A 59 -0.20 7.66 4.43
CA TYR A 59 0.07 8.52 5.58
C TYR A 59 -0.30 9.98 5.28
N VAL A 60 0.11 10.51 4.12
CA VAL A 60 -0.27 11.87 3.68
C VAL A 60 -1.78 11.97 3.46
N TYR A 61 -2.41 10.94 2.90
CA TYR A 61 -3.83 10.92 2.62
C TYR A 61 -4.66 10.92 3.93
N THR A 62 -4.27 10.12 4.94
CA THR A 62 -4.89 10.19 6.28
C THR A 62 -4.69 11.55 6.93
N ALA A 63 -3.53 12.17 6.74
CA ALA A 63 -3.24 13.51 7.22
C ALA A 63 -4.13 14.61 6.59
N GLU A 64 -4.61 14.40 5.35
CA GLU A 64 -5.48 15.34 4.63
C GLU A 64 -6.97 15.07 4.85
N LEU A 65 -7.35 13.80 5.10
CA LEU A 65 -8.74 13.39 5.27
C LEU A 65 -9.24 13.61 6.71
N TYR A 66 -8.36 13.47 7.70
CA TYR A 66 -8.73 13.58 9.11
C TYR A 66 -8.43 14.98 9.66
N PRO A 67 -9.35 15.58 10.45
CA PRO A 67 -9.14 16.87 11.09
C PRO A 67 -8.04 16.73 12.16
N THR A 68 -7.36 17.83 12.49
CA THR A 68 -6.21 17.87 13.42
C THR A 68 -6.45 17.13 14.73
N VAL A 69 -7.68 17.13 15.24
CA VAL A 69 -8.10 16.42 16.46
C VAL A 69 -8.14 14.90 16.35
N MET A 70 -8.43 14.33 15.17
CA MET A 70 -8.50 12.87 14.96
C MET A 70 -7.32 12.32 14.15
N ARG A 71 -6.45 13.19 13.64
CA ARG A 71 -5.28 12.79 12.84
C ARG A 71 -4.34 11.85 13.59
N SER A 72 -4.03 12.14 14.85
CA SER A 72 -3.17 11.27 15.68
C SER A 72 -3.81 9.90 15.93
N ALA A 73 -5.14 9.84 16.07
CA ALA A 73 -5.88 8.58 16.22
C ALA A 73 -5.88 7.75 14.92
N GLY A 74 -6.08 8.39 13.76
CA GLY A 74 -6.04 7.71 12.46
C GLY A 74 -4.64 7.15 12.13
N VAL A 75 -3.60 7.94 12.40
CA VAL A 75 -2.20 7.48 12.28
C VAL A 75 -1.89 6.36 13.29
N GLY A 76 -2.38 6.48 14.53
CA GLY A 76 -2.26 5.43 15.54
C GLY A 76 -2.91 4.11 15.09
N ALA A 77 -4.14 4.16 14.59
CA ALA A 77 -4.88 2.99 14.11
C ALA A 77 -4.17 2.30 12.94
N SER A 78 -3.72 3.07 11.94
CA SER A 78 -2.96 2.52 10.81
C SER A 78 -1.63 1.89 11.24
N SER A 79 -0.92 2.50 12.21
CA SER A 79 0.29 1.93 12.80
C SER A 79 0.00 0.62 13.54
N THR A 80 -1.08 0.55 14.33
CA THR A 80 -1.47 -0.71 14.98
C THR A 80 -1.79 -1.80 13.97
N MET A 81 -2.49 -1.48 12.88
CA MET A 81 -2.80 -2.45 11.83
C MET A 81 -1.52 -2.93 11.10
N ALA A 82 -0.55 -2.03 10.88
CA ALA A 82 0.76 -2.41 10.34
C ALA A 82 1.52 -3.36 11.28
N ARG A 83 1.40 -3.17 12.61
CA ARG A 83 1.98 -4.09 13.60
C ARG A 83 1.32 -5.46 13.60
N VAL A 84 0.00 -5.53 13.44
CA VAL A 84 -0.72 -6.79 13.25
C VAL A 84 -0.21 -7.51 11.99
N GLY A 85 -0.04 -6.80 10.88
CA GLY A 85 0.56 -7.36 9.66
C GLY A 85 1.97 -7.91 9.89
N ALA A 86 2.81 -7.21 10.66
CA ALA A 86 4.15 -7.67 11.03
C ALA A 86 4.13 -8.91 11.95
N MET A 87 3.13 -9.05 12.82
CA MET A 87 2.94 -10.26 13.64
C MET A 87 2.52 -11.47 12.81
N VAL A 88 1.78 -11.26 11.72
CA VAL A 88 1.35 -12.32 10.79
C VAL A 88 2.45 -12.71 9.79
N ALA A 89 3.37 -11.78 9.47
CA ALA A 89 4.49 -12.01 8.55
C ALA A 89 5.32 -13.29 8.80
N PRO A 90 5.73 -13.65 10.04
CA PRO A 90 6.50 -14.87 10.30
C PRO A 90 5.74 -16.17 10.03
N PHE A 91 4.42 -16.14 9.84
CA PHE A 91 3.64 -17.33 9.45
C PHE A 91 3.67 -17.60 7.95
N ALA A 92 4.04 -16.61 7.11
CA ALA A 92 4.10 -16.79 5.66
C ALA A 92 5.16 -17.82 5.20
N PRO A 93 6.39 -17.87 5.78
CA PRO A 93 7.36 -18.92 5.46
C PRO A 93 6.89 -20.34 5.80
N LEU A 94 6.06 -20.50 6.85
CA LEU A 94 5.50 -21.82 7.22
C LEU A 94 4.61 -22.37 6.10
N LEU A 95 3.84 -21.52 5.43
CA LEU A 95 3.07 -21.89 4.24
C LEU A 95 3.95 -22.14 3.01
N GLY A 96 5.08 -21.41 2.90
CA GLY A 96 6.08 -21.59 1.85
C GLY A 96 6.79 -22.94 1.86
N MET A 97 6.76 -23.68 2.98
CA MET A 97 7.30 -25.04 3.08
C MET A 97 6.53 -26.05 2.23
N HIS A 98 5.26 -25.80 1.95
CA HIS A 98 4.44 -26.65 1.07
C HIS A 98 4.55 -26.22 -0.39
N ILE A 99 4.37 -24.92 -0.65
CA ILE A 99 4.45 -24.33 -2.00
C ILE A 99 5.18 -22.99 -1.89
N LYS A 100 6.40 -22.90 -2.46
CA LYS A 100 7.24 -21.68 -2.45
C LYS A 100 6.50 -20.42 -2.96
N ALA A 101 5.64 -20.58 -3.96
CA ALA A 101 4.88 -19.49 -4.58
C ALA A 101 3.71 -18.96 -3.73
N LEU A 102 3.21 -19.76 -2.78
CA LEU A 102 1.97 -19.51 -2.05
C LEU A 102 2.03 -18.24 -1.18
N PRO A 103 3.07 -18.01 -0.34
CA PRO A 103 3.16 -16.76 0.42
C PRO A 103 3.26 -15.52 -0.47
N LEU A 104 3.96 -15.60 -1.60
CA LEU A 104 4.06 -14.50 -2.56
C LEU A 104 2.71 -14.15 -3.20
N LEU A 105 1.94 -15.17 -3.59
CA LEU A 105 0.58 -15.00 -4.11
C LEU A 105 -0.35 -14.42 -3.06
N LEU A 106 -0.22 -14.83 -1.78
CA LEU A 106 -1.03 -14.31 -0.68
C LEU A 106 -0.76 -12.83 -0.45
N PHE A 107 0.51 -12.41 -0.39
CA PHE A 107 0.87 -11.00 -0.30
C PHE A 107 0.41 -10.19 -1.52
N GLY A 108 0.54 -10.75 -2.72
CA GLY A 108 0.02 -10.15 -3.94
C GLY A 108 -1.50 -9.95 -3.90
N ALA A 109 -2.26 -10.97 -3.50
CA ALA A 109 -3.71 -10.90 -3.39
C ALA A 109 -4.18 -9.85 -2.38
N VAL A 110 -3.53 -9.78 -1.20
CA VAL A 110 -3.84 -8.77 -0.19
C VAL A 110 -3.51 -7.36 -0.71
N ALA A 111 -2.39 -7.18 -1.41
CA ALA A 111 -2.03 -5.90 -2.02
C ALA A 111 -3.01 -5.49 -3.13
N LEU A 112 -3.50 -6.44 -3.93
CA LEU A 112 -4.49 -6.22 -4.97
C LEU A 112 -5.84 -5.80 -4.37
N LEU A 113 -6.30 -6.51 -3.35
CA LEU A 113 -7.51 -6.15 -2.60
C LEU A 113 -7.38 -4.75 -1.99
N ALA A 114 -6.24 -4.44 -1.37
CA ALA A 114 -5.98 -3.10 -0.85
C ALA A 114 -6.02 -2.02 -1.95
N GLY A 115 -5.49 -2.31 -3.14
CA GLY A 115 -5.55 -1.43 -4.31
C GLY A 115 -6.98 -1.22 -4.82
N LEU A 116 -7.80 -2.27 -4.83
CA LEU A 116 -9.22 -2.18 -5.18
C LEU A 116 -10.01 -1.37 -4.15
N LEU A 117 -9.79 -1.61 -2.86
CA LEU A 117 -10.41 -0.84 -1.78
C LEU A 117 -10.00 0.64 -1.86
N ALA A 118 -8.75 0.93 -2.20
CA ALA A 118 -8.27 2.28 -2.42
C ALA A 118 -8.96 3.00 -3.59
N LEU A 119 -9.50 2.28 -4.58
CA LEU A 119 -10.34 2.88 -5.60
C LEU A 119 -11.70 3.31 -5.05
N PHE A 120 -12.16 2.77 -3.93
CA PHE A 120 -13.43 3.21 -3.33
C PHE A 120 -13.29 4.51 -2.54
N PHE A 121 -12.06 4.93 -2.21
CA PHE A 121 -11.81 6.16 -1.47
C PHE A 121 -12.02 7.42 -2.34
N PRO A 122 -12.63 8.49 -1.78
CA PRO A 122 -12.84 9.75 -2.47
C PRO A 122 -11.51 10.46 -2.76
N GLU A 123 -11.42 11.24 -3.83
CA GLU A 123 -10.17 11.91 -4.18
C GLU A 123 -9.96 13.17 -3.30
N THR A 124 -8.80 13.27 -2.62
CA THR A 124 -8.44 14.44 -1.77
C THR A 124 -7.68 15.52 -2.54
N LEU A 125 -7.35 15.30 -3.81
CA LEU A 125 -6.57 16.25 -4.60
C LEU A 125 -7.40 17.51 -4.88
N GLY A 126 -6.95 18.67 -4.38
CA GLY A 126 -7.55 19.97 -4.67
C GLY A 126 -8.73 20.39 -3.80
N LYS A 127 -9.12 19.58 -2.80
CA LYS A 127 -10.12 20.01 -1.80
C LYS A 127 -9.42 20.74 -0.65
N LYS A 128 -9.98 21.90 -0.26
CA LYS A 128 -9.49 22.71 0.87
C LYS A 128 -9.48 21.83 2.12
N LEU A 129 -8.39 21.81 2.89
CA LEU A 129 -8.34 21.02 4.12
C LEU A 129 -9.49 21.48 5.01
N PRO A 130 -10.41 20.57 5.38
CA PRO A 130 -11.52 20.94 6.23
C PRO A 130 -10.97 21.18 7.64
N ASP A 131 -11.05 22.43 8.10
CA ASP A 131 -10.64 22.79 9.47
C ASP A 131 -11.69 22.31 10.49
N THR A 132 -12.89 21.92 10.03
CA THR A 132 -14.04 21.58 10.89
C THR A 132 -14.71 20.26 10.48
N VAL A 133 -15.17 19.49 11.47
CA VAL A 133 -15.85 18.18 11.29
C VAL A 133 -17.08 18.23 10.37
N ASP A 134 -17.74 19.38 10.27
CA ASP A 134 -18.91 19.57 9.39
C ASP A 134 -18.56 19.67 7.90
N GLU A 135 -17.34 20.06 7.55
CA GLU A 135 -16.89 20.11 6.14
C GLU A 135 -16.51 18.73 5.59
N ILE A 136 -16.13 17.78 6.46
CA ILE A 136 -15.84 16.39 6.10
C ILE A 136 -17.11 15.65 5.67
N LYS A 137 -18.27 15.97 6.27
CA LYS A 137 -19.56 15.35 5.93
C LYS A 137 -20.07 15.69 4.52
N LYS A 138 -19.54 16.73 3.87
CA LYS A 138 -19.96 17.19 2.53
C LYS A 138 -19.08 16.63 1.40
N LEU A 139 -18.12 15.77 1.71
CA LEU A 139 -16.98 15.43 0.86
C LEU A 139 -17.03 14.00 0.32
#